data_AF-A0A5C8PMH6-F1
#
_entry.id   AF-A0A5C8PMH6-F1
#
_cell.length_a   1.000
_cell.length_b   1.000
_cell.length_c   1.000
_cell.angle_alpha   90.00
_cell.angle_beta   90.00
_cell.angle_gamma   90.00
#
_symmetry.space_group_name_H-M   'P 1'
#
loop_
_entity.id
_entity.type
_entity.pdbx_description
1 polymer ?
#
loop_
_entity_poly.entity_id
_entity_poly.type
_entity_poly.pdbx_seq_one_letter_code
_entity_poly.pdbx_strand_id
1 'polypeptide(L)'
;MAPVAGDVVKPAWLRGRAAKLWAEKVAIYAARGQSIVGCEAALAQYCSIEAALIEQYRKKNTPPVAQITAFRILAAEFFDTPASQIGRTPAGGKVSRFAANAPKPPATGGRDA
;
A
#
# COMPACT_ATOMS: atom_id res chain seq x y z
N MET A 1 -17.68 1.42 -10.56
CA MET A 1 -16.78 1.56 -11.72
C MET A 1 -16.29 0.17 -12.06
N ALA A 2 -16.62 -0.33 -13.26
CA ALA A 2 -16.17 -1.66 -13.69
C ALA A 2 -14.63 -1.64 -13.91
N PRO A 3 -13.92 -2.76 -13.69
CA PRO A 3 -12.49 -2.82 -14.00
C PRO A 3 -12.27 -2.55 -15.49
N VAL A 4 -11.25 -1.75 -15.82
CA VAL A 4 -10.82 -1.53 -17.20
C VAL A 4 -10.36 -2.87 -17.77
N ALA A 5 -10.89 -3.26 -18.93
CA ALA A 5 -10.53 -4.50 -19.60
C ALA A 5 -9.13 -4.36 -20.22
N GLY A 6 -8.28 -5.38 -20.05
CA GLY A 6 -6.94 -5.41 -20.63
C GLY A 6 -5.96 -6.21 -19.77
N ASP A 7 -4.83 -6.58 -20.37
CA ASP A 7 -3.72 -7.22 -19.66
C ASP A 7 -2.81 -6.17 -19.04
N VAL A 8 -2.37 -6.43 -17.81
CA VAL A 8 -1.40 -5.58 -17.12
C VAL A 8 -0.03 -5.73 -17.78
N VAL A 9 0.49 -4.64 -18.35
CA VAL A 9 1.78 -4.65 -19.05
C VAL A 9 2.89 -4.08 -18.18
N LYS A 10 3.95 -4.88 -17.97
CA LYS A 10 5.17 -4.42 -17.28
C LYS A 10 6.00 -3.50 -18.19
N PRO A 11 6.39 -2.29 -17.75
CA PRO A 11 7.27 -1.43 -18.55
C PRO A 11 8.65 -2.08 -18.80
N ALA A 12 9.20 -1.88 -20.02
CA ALA A 12 10.45 -2.49 -20.45
C ALA A 12 11.70 -2.04 -19.65
N TRP A 13 11.64 -0.83 -19.08
CA TRP A 13 12.70 -0.28 -18.23
C TRP A 13 12.71 -0.90 -16.82
N LEU A 14 11.61 -1.51 -16.37
CA LEU A 14 11.52 -2.10 -15.04
C LEU A 14 12.23 -3.45 -15.02
N ARG A 15 13.36 -3.51 -14.30
CA ARG A 15 14.31 -4.64 -14.29
C ARG A 15 14.75 -5.01 -12.87
N GLY A 16 15.46 -6.13 -12.75
CA GLY A 16 16.07 -6.57 -11.49
C GLY A 16 15.05 -6.81 -10.38
N ARG A 17 15.37 -6.36 -9.16
CA ARG A 17 14.49 -6.51 -7.98
C ARG A 17 13.12 -5.87 -8.19
N ALA A 18 13.06 -4.69 -8.81
CA ALA A 18 11.81 -3.99 -9.06
C ALA A 18 10.87 -4.80 -9.99
N ALA A 19 11.43 -5.53 -10.97
CA ALA A 19 10.65 -6.41 -11.83
C ALA A 19 10.09 -7.65 -11.09
N LYS A 20 10.79 -8.14 -10.06
CA LYS A 20 10.28 -9.23 -9.20
C LYS A 20 9.12 -8.73 -8.32
N LEU A 21 9.31 -7.59 -7.66
CA LEU A 21 8.27 -6.94 -6.85
C LEU A 21 7.01 -6.64 -7.68
N TRP A 22 7.19 -6.22 -8.93
CA TRP A 22 6.08 -6.06 -9.87
C TRP A 22 5.25 -7.33 -9.99
N ALA A 23 5.87 -8.46 -10.36
CA ALA A 23 5.16 -9.71 -10.55
C ALA A 23 4.42 -10.17 -9.27
N GLU A 24 5.07 -10.03 -8.11
CA GLU A 24 4.50 -10.34 -6.81
C GLU A 24 3.27 -9.47 -6.50
N LYS A 25 3.38 -8.14 -6.69
CA LYS A 25 2.28 -7.22 -6.43
C LYS A 25 1.11 -7.42 -7.40
N VAL A 26 1.38 -7.62 -8.70
CA VAL A 26 0.33 -7.93 -9.68
C VAL A 26 -0.44 -9.19 -9.25
N ALA A 27 0.25 -10.24 -8.82
CA ALA A 27 -0.39 -11.46 -8.32
C ALA A 27 -1.23 -11.21 -7.06
N ILE A 28 -0.72 -10.41 -6.12
CA ILE A 28 -1.45 -10.02 -4.90
C ILE A 28 -2.70 -9.22 -5.24
N TYR A 29 -2.63 -8.25 -6.15
CA TYR A 29 -3.79 -7.44 -6.55
C TYR A 29 -4.83 -8.27 -7.28
N ALA A 30 -4.41 -9.18 -8.18
CA ALA A 30 -5.29 -10.13 -8.81
C ALA A 30 -6.02 -11.01 -7.77
N ALA A 31 -5.30 -11.55 -6.78
CA ALA A 31 -5.88 -12.35 -5.70
C ALA A 31 -6.87 -11.55 -4.82
N ARG A 32 -6.69 -10.23 -4.72
CA ARG A 32 -7.61 -9.31 -4.01
C ARG A 32 -8.78 -8.83 -4.87
N GLY A 33 -8.86 -9.24 -6.14
CA GLY A 33 -9.84 -8.73 -7.11
C GLY A 33 -9.66 -7.25 -7.43
N GLN A 34 -8.46 -6.70 -7.23
CA GLN A 34 -8.11 -5.31 -7.52
C GLN A 34 -7.51 -5.23 -8.92
N SER A 35 -8.18 -4.52 -9.82
CA SER A 35 -7.61 -4.20 -11.13
C SER A 35 -6.60 -3.06 -11.01
N ILE A 36 -5.49 -3.19 -11.72
CA ILE A 36 -4.42 -2.19 -11.84
C ILE A 36 -4.19 -1.77 -13.31
N VAL A 37 -5.09 -2.18 -14.20
CA VAL A 37 -5.07 -1.79 -15.61
C VAL A 37 -5.26 -0.27 -15.72
N GLY A 38 -4.36 0.40 -16.43
CA GLY A 38 -4.28 1.86 -16.52
C GLY A 38 -3.42 2.53 -15.44
N CYS A 39 -2.96 1.78 -14.43
CA CYS A 39 -2.07 2.25 -13.36
C CYS A 39 -0.66 1.66 -13.44
N GLU A 40 -0.27 1.11 -14.60
CA GLU A 40 0.96 0.36 -14.79
C GLU A 40 2.20 1.22 -14.51
N ALA A 41 2.20 2.47 -14.99
CA ALA A 41 3.32 3.38 -14.76
C ALA A 41 3.53 3.68 -13.26
N ALA A 42 2.43 3.92 -12.54
CA ALA A 42 2.46 4.20 -11.10
C ALA A 42 2.93 2.97 -10.30
N LEU A 43 2.43 1.78 -10.64
CA LEU A 43 2.90 0.54 -10.01
C LEU A 43 4.39 0.30 -10.28
N ALA A 44 4.89 0.68 -11.46
CA ALA A 44 6.29 0.46 -11.82
C ALA A 44 7.21 1.38 -11.03
N GLN A 45 6.80 2.65 -10.87
CA GLN A 45 7.49 3.62 -10.00
C GLN A 45 7.50 3.13 -8.55
N TYR A 46 6.36 2.64 -8.06
CA TYR A 46 6.26 2.09 -6.72
C TYR A 46 7.23 0.91 -6.50
N CYS A 47 7.24 -0.06 -7.41
CA CYS A 47 8.17 -1.19 -7.35
C CYS A 47 9.64 -0.75 -7.44
N SER A 48 9.94 0.29 -8.21
CA SER A 48 11.29 0.86 -8.32
C SER A 48 11.75 1.52 -7.02
N ILE A 49 10.88 2.32 -6.40
CA ILE A 49 11.17 2.98 -5.13
C ILE A 49 11.36 1.94 -4.02
N GLU A 50 10.49 0.94 -3.94
CA GLU A 50 10.58 -0.14 -2.95
C GLU A 50 11.88 -0.94 -3.11
N ALA A 51 12.25 -1.30 -4.35
CA ALA A 51 13.51 -1.96 -4.62
C ALA A 51 14.71 -1.11 -4.16
N ALA A 52 14.69 0.20 -4.41
CA ALA A 52 15.75 1.11 -3.97
C ALA A 52 15.83 1.23 -2.44
N LEU A 53 14.70 1.29 -1.74
CA LEU A 53 14.65 1.30 -0.27
C LEU A 53 15.22 0.02 0.33
N ILE A 54 14.86 -1.14 -0.23
CA ILE A 54 15.42 -2.43 0.21
C ILE A 54 16.94 -2.45 0.04
N GLU A 55 17.44 -1.99 -1.11
CA GLU A 55 18.90 -1.96 -1.35
C GLU A 55 19.61 -0.98 -0.41
N GLN A 56 19.03 0.19 -0.11
CA GLN A 56 19.58 1.13 0.86
C GLN A 56 19.62 0.53 2.27
N TYR A 57 18.54 -0.13 2.69
CA TYR A 57 18.48 -0.83 3.97
C TYR A 57 19.55 -1.92 4.07
N ARG A 58 19.71 -2.76 3.04
CA ARG A 58 20.76 -3.80 2.99
C ARG A 58 22.17 -3.23 3.09
N LYS A 59 22.39 -2.03 2.55
CA LYS A 59 23.66 -1.30 2.61
C LYS A 59 23.84 -0.49 3.89
N LYS A 60 22.88 -0.54 4.82
CA LYS A 60 22.85 0.29 6.05
C LYS A 60 22.88 1.80 5.77
N ASN A 61 22.35 2.21 4.62
CA ASN A 61 22.19 3.61 4.27
C ASN A 61 20.81 4.09 4.69
N THR A 62 20.74 5.31 5.23
CA THR A 62 19.47 5.97 5.54
C THR A 62 18.84 6.53 4.28
N PRO A 63 17.62 6.12 3.92
CA PRO A 63 16.93 6.71 2.78
C PRO A 63 16.58 8.18 2.98
N PRO A 64 16.59 9.00 1.92
CA PRO A 64 16.04 10.34 1.97
C PRO A 64 14.57 10.33 2.38
N VAL A 65 14.16 11.29 3.22
CA VAL A 65 12.76 11.40 3.69
C VAL A 65 11.77 11.50 2.52
N ALA A 66 12.12 12.23 1.46
CA ALA A 66 11.30 12.34 0.26
C ALA A 66 10.99 10.98 -0.38
N GLN A 67 11.95 10.05 -0.40
CA GLN A 67 11.76 8.71 -0.94
C GLN A 67 10.84 7.86 -0.05
N ILE A 68 10.98 7.99 1.28
CA ILE A 68 10.09 7.33 2.25
C ILE A 68 8.66 7.86 2.09
N THR A 69 8.49 9.17 1.96
CA THR A 69 7.17 9.81 1.77
C THR A 69 6.53 9.36 0.45
N ALA A 70 7.28 9.37 -0.66
CA ALA A 70 6.77 8.89 -1.95
C ALA A 70 6.34 7.42 -1.90
N PHE A 71 7.14 6.57 -1.23
CA PHE A 71 6.76 5.17 -0.99
C PHE A 71 5.46 5.04 -0.20
N ARG A 72 5.29 5.82 0.88
CA ARG A 72 4.08 5.77 1.72
C ARG A 72 2.82 6.23 0.96
N ILE A 73 2.94 7.23 0.09
CA ILE A 73 1.83 7.71 -0.74
C ILE A 73 1.40 6.61 -1.71
N LEU A 74 2.33 6.05 -2.48
CA LEU A 74 2.03 4.98 -3.44
C LEU A 74 1.49 3.73 -2.73
N ALA A 75 2.08 3.34 -1.60
CA ALA A 75 1.57 2.22 -0.80
C ALA A 75 0.12 2.45 -0.31
N ALA A 76 -0.27 3.71 -0.08
CA ALA A 76 -1.64 4.04 0.27
C ALA A 76 -2.59 3.97 -0.93
N GLU A 77 -2.18 4.49 -2.08
CA GLU A 77 -2.96 4.43 -3.33
C GLU A 77 -3.26 2.99 -3.78
N PHE A 78 -2.30 2.08 -3.58
CA PHE A 78 -2.47 0.67 -3.94
C PHE A 78 -3.08 -0.20 -2.82
N PHE A 79 -3.49 0.39 -1.69
CA PHE A 79 -4.07 -0.32 -0.53
C PHE A 79 -3.13 -1.40 0.06
N ASP A 80 -1.82 -1.17 -0.01
CA ASP A 80 -0.80 -2.12 0.43
C ASP A 80 -0.52 -2.07 1.94
N THR A 81 -0.90 -0.99 2.62
CA THR A 81 -0.79 -0.90 4.08
C THR A 81 -2.14 -1.15 4.75
N PRO A 82 -2.21 -1.85 5.91
CA PRO A 82 -3.46 -2.06 6.63
C PRO A 82 -4.21 -0.77 6.98
N ALA A 83 -3.48 0.31 7.26
CA ALA A 83 -4.06 1.63 7.53
C ALA A 83 -4.82 2.20 6.31
N SER A 84 -4.42 1.82 5.10
CA SER A 84 -5.10 2.20 3.86
C SER A 84 -6.37 1.39 3.60
N GLN A 85 -6.57 0.27 4.32
CA GLN A 85 -7.73 -0.61 4.16
C GLN A 85 -8.95 -0.22 5.00
N ILE A 86 -8.88 0.91 5.72
CA ILE A 86 -10.00 1.42 6.55
C ILE A 86 -11.20 1.70 5.64
N GLY A 87 -12.19 0.80 5.66
CA GLY A 87 -13.42 0.89 4.87
C GLY A 87 -13.90 -0.43 4.25
N ARG A 88 -13.02 -1.43 4.08
CA ARG A 88 -13.45 -2.80 3.75
C ARG A 88 -13.50 -3.63 5.03
N THR A 89 -14.59 -3.48 5.79
CA THR A 89 -14.93 -4.45 6.83
C THR A 89 -15.10 -5.80 6.15
N PRO A 90 -14.29 -6.84 6.48
CA PRO A 90 -14.58 -8.18 6.00
C PRO A 90 -15.94 -8.54 6.59
N ALA A 91 -16.90 -8.94 5.75
CA ALA A 91 -18.12 -9.57 6.24
C ALA A 91 -17.71 -10.85 7.01
N GLY A 92 -17.59 -10.75 8.35
CA GLY A 92 -17.33 -11.89 9.24
C GLY A 92 -15.98 -11.92 9.99
N GLY A 93 -15.17 -10.85 10.03
CA GLY A 93 -13.88 -10.88 10.73
C GLY A 93 -13.94 -10.44 12.19
N LYS A 94 -13.64 -11.33 13.15
CA LYS A 94 -13.46 -11.02 14.59
C LYS A 94 -12.54 -9.81 14.78
N VAL A 95 -12.95 -8.90 15.66
CA VAL A 95 -12.29 -7.63 15.99
C VAL A 95 -10.79 -7.81 16.25
N SER A 96 -9.95 -7.13 15.46
CA SER A 96 -8.50 -7.14 15.62
C SER A 96 -8.07 -6.39 16.88
N ARG A 97 -7.09 -6.93 17.62
CA ARG A 97 -6.56 -6.39 18.90
C ARG A 97 -5.94 -4.98 18.80
N PHE A 98 -5.80 -4.42 17.60
CA PHE A 98 -5.35 -3.03 17.43
C PHE A 98 -6.35 -1.99 17.96
N ALA A 99 -7.65 -2.33 18.01
CA ALA A 99 -8.67 -1.46 18.63
C ALA A 99 -8.54 -1.35 20.16
N ALA A 100 -7.77 -2.25 20.80
CA ALA A 100 -7.65 -2.28 22.26
C ALA A 100 -6.70 -1.22 22.84
N ASN A 101 -5.86 -0.58 22.02
CA ASN A 101 -4.90 0.44 22.46
C ASN A 101 -5.27 1.87 22.01
N ALA A 102 -6.46 2.07 21.46
CA ALA A 102 -6.92 3.43 21.17
C ALA A 102 -7.13 4.18 22.51
N PRO A 103 -6.51 5.36 22.71
CA PRO A 103 -6.78 6.16 23.88
C PRO A 103 -8.28 6.47 23.92
N LYS A 104 -8.91 6.12 25.04
CA LYS A 104 -10.33 6.39 25.28
C LYS A 104 -10.56 7.90 25.12
N PRO A 105 -11.51 8.35 24.29
CA PRO A 105 -11.81 9.77 24.21
C PRO A 105 -12.19 10.29 25.60
N PRO A 106 -11.75 11.50 25.99
CA PRO A 106 -12.08 12.05 27.29
C PRO A 106 -13.59 12.14 27.42
N ALA A 107 -14.13 11.68 28.55
CA ALA A 107 -15.54 11.81 28.88
C ALA A 107 -15.89 13.30 28.90
N THR A 108 -16.61 13.77 27.88
CA THR A 108 -17.28 15.07 27.91
C THR A 108 -18.31 15.03 29.03
N GLY A 109 -17.91 15.53 30.19
CA GLY A 109 -18.83 15.80 31.30
C GLY A 109 -19.88 16.80 30.85
N GLY A 110 -21.14 16.37 30.89
CA GLY A 110 -22.28 17.26 30.75
C GLY A 110 -22.23 18.32 31.85
N ARG A 111 -22.10 19.59 31.44
CA ARG A 111 -22.54 20.73 32.22
C ARG A 111 -24.00 20.94 31.85
N ASP A 112 -24.90 20.51 32.72
CA ASP A 112 -26.24 21.10 32.77
C ASP A 112 -26.19 22.27 33.74
N ALA A 113 -26.68 23.40 33.23
CA ALA A 113 -26.85 24.68 33.90
C ALA A 113 -28.11 24.68 34.79
#